data_AF-A0A547PD21-F1
#
_entry.id   AF-A0A547PD21-F1
#
_cell.length_a   1.000
_cell.length_b   1.000
_cell.length_c   1.000
_cell.angle_alpha   90.00
_cell.angle_beta   90.00
_cell.angle_gamma   90.00
#
_symmetry.space_group_name_H-M   'P 1'
#
loop_
_entity.id
_entity.type
_entity.pdbx_description
1 polymer ?
#
loop_
_entity_poly.entity_id
_entity_poly.type
_entity_poly.pdbx_seq_one_letter_code
_entity_poly.pdbx_strand_id
1 'polypeptide(L)'
;MKSPRIFAGALGALGLLMAGCTAEPDCCEDSETSAPAGTAELAERLAFMAGHVEAGIALYRAGEGPAGGPHLLHPVSESYAEEREGLDAIGFDPAPFEAVSAALEAGKPASEIEPQLAEVEANLAKMRSEAGGDPAQLIPYLMGLIAKEYAIGVTDGAVSDAGEYQDAWGFARVARQLSEEIAAPDGDAVRAELDALLALWPDAAPVPPSDPASVSAVTNQSAKVTAALAKAGA
;
A
#
# COMPACT_ATOMS: atom_id res chain seq x y z
N MET A 1 8.90 -40.67 -51.11
CA MET A 1 8.64 -42.10 -51.39
C MET A 1 8.37 -42.82 -50.07
N LYS A 2 7.16 -43.39 -49.96
CA LYS A 2 6.74 -44.60 -49.19
C LYS A 2 7.43 -44.94 -47.84
N SER A 3 6.61 -44.89 -46.77
CA SER A 3 6.67 -45.85 -45.64
C SER A 3 6.53 -47.30 -46.11
N PRO A 4 6.94 -48.33 -45.34
CA PRO A 4 6.02 -49.02 -44.38
C PRO A 4 6.79 -49.64 -43.15
N ARG A 5 6.25 -50.27 -42.10
CA ARG A 5 5.19 -51.29 -41.82
C ARG A 5 4.88 -51.23 -40.30
N ILE A 6 3.66 -51.14 -39.75
CA ILE A 6 2.53 -52.10 -39.54
C ILE A 6 2.88 -53.45 -38.88
N PHE A 7 2.30 -53.71 -37.68
CA PHE A 7 1.51 -54.89 -37.20
C PHE A 7 1.09 -54.57 -35.74
N ALA A 8 -0.17 -54.39 -35.30
CA ALA A 8 -1.43 -55.17 -35.33
C ALA A 8 -1.53 -56.29 -34.25
N GLY A 9 -2.57 -56.16 -33.39
CA GLY A 9 -3.10 -57.18 -32.45
C GLY A 9 -4.13 -56.52 -31.50
N ALA A 10 -5.43 -56.45 -31.85
CA ALA A 10 -6.52 -57.42 -31.56
C ALA A 10 -6.94 -57.43 -30.06
N LEU A 11 -8.01 -56.72 -29.68
CA LEU A 11 -9.43 -57.12 -29.57
C LEU A 11 -9.80 -57.94 -28.33
N GLY A 12 -10.66 -57.39 -27.49
CA GLY A 12 -11.38 -58.08 -26.42
C GLY A 12 -12.48 -57.19 -25.85
N ALA A 13 -13.72 -57.43 -26.25
CA ALA A 13 -14.93 -56.86 -25.67
C ALA A 13 -15.65 -57.95 -24.86
N LEU A 14 -16.37 -57.60 -23.78
CA LEU A 14 -17.83 -57.77 -23.64
C LEU A 14 -18.30 -57.65 -22.17
N GLY A 15 -19.37 -56.85 -21.97
CA GLY A 15 -20.42 -57.05 -20.95
C GLY A 15 -20.26 -56.24 -19.66
N LEU A 16 -21.32 -55.84 -18.95
CA LEU A 16 -22.78 -55.79 -19.14
C LEU A 16 -23.33 -54.92 -17.97
N LEU A 17 -24.45 -54.23 -18.19
CA LEU A 17 -25.25 -53.42 -17.25
C LEU A 17 -25.35 -53.95 -15.79
N MET A 18 -25.47 -53.04 -14.81
CA MET A 18 -26.74 -52.75 -14.10
C MET A 18 -26.61 -51.68 -12.98
N ALA A 19 -27.69 -50.91 -12.86
CA ALA A 19 -28.27 -50.29 -11.66
C ALA A 19 -27.65 -49.02 -11.04
N GLY A 20 -28.51 -48.01 -10.91
CA GLY A 20 -28.19 -46.66 -10.45
C GLY A 20 -28.06 -46.51 -8.94
N CYS A 21 -27.54 -45.34 -8.55
CA CYS A 21 -27.79 -44.74 -7.26
C CYS A 21 -27.84 -43.21 -7.47
N THR A 22 -28.90 -42.60 -6.94
CA THR A 22 -29.16 -41.17 -6.86
C THR A 22 -28.20 -40.49 -5.90
N ALA A 23 -27.65 -39.33 -6.27
CA ALA A 23 -27.41 -38.19 -5.36
C ALA A 23 -26.83 -37.01 -6.16
N GLU A 24 -27.58 -35.91 -6.22
CA GLU A 24 -26.97 -34.59 -6.38
C GLU A 24 -26.19 -34.26 -5.09
N PRO A 25 -25.10 -33.50 -5.22
CA PRO A 25 -24.97 -32.37 -4.32
C PRO A 25 -24.68 -31.09 -5.12
N ASP A 26 -25.62 -30.18 -4.97
CA ASP A 26 -25.38 -28.74 -4.88
C ASP A 26 -24.21 -28.51 -3.91
N CYS A 27 -23.09 -28.04 -4.46
CA CYS A 27 -22.02 -27.40 -3.70
C CYS A 27 -21.67 -26.16 -4.49
N CYS A 28 -22.27 -25.04 -4.14
CA CYS A 28 -21.70 -23.72 -4.36
C CYS A 28 -20.24 -23.78 -3.88
N GLU A 29 -19.29 -23.80 -4.82
CA GLU A 29 -17.92 -23.43 -4.51
C GLU A 29 -17.95 -21.93 -4.23
N ASP A 30 -18.05 -21.57 -2.94
CA ASP A 30 -17.60 -20.27 -2.47
C ASP A 30 -16.12 -20.18 -2.80
N SER A 31 -15.81 -19.59 -3.95
CA SER A 31 -14.45 -19.17 -4.29
C SER A 31 -14.09 -17.96 -3.43
N GLU A 32 -13.89 -18.17 -2.14
CA GLU A 32 -13.04 -17.28 -1.37
C GLU A 32 -11.63 -17.43 -1.93
N THR A 33 -11.32 -16.57 -2.88
CA THR A 33 -9.98 -16.41 -3.41
C THR A 33 -9.19 -15.70 -2.31
N SER A 34 -8.83 -16.43 -1.26
CA SER A 34 -7.83 -15.97 -0.30
C SER A 34 -6.56 -15.71 -1.10
N ALA A 35 -6.15 -14.45 -1.14
CA ALA A 35 -4.89 -14.07 -1.72
C ALA A 35 -3.80 -14.88 -0.98
N PRO A 36 -2.81 -15.47 -1.68
CA PRO A 36 -1.81 -16.31 -1.03
C PRO A 36 -1.15 -15.53 0.10
N ALA A 37 -0.84 -16.19 1.24
CA ALA A 37 -0.39 -15.59 2.50
C ALA A 37 0.99 -14.86 2.46
N GLY A 38 1.40 -14.34 1.30
CA GLY A 38 2.46 -13.35 1.15
C GLY A 38 2.04 -12.14 0.29
N THR A 39 0.87 -12.14 -0.35
CA THR A 39 0.39 -10.99 -1.15
C THR A 39 -0.21 -9.90 -0.29
N ALA A 40 -0.85 -10.25 0.85
CA ALA A 40 -1.39 -9.26 1.77
C ALA A 40 -0.24 -8.51 2.47
N GLU A 41 0.77 -9.22 2.97
CA GLU A 41 1.96 -8.65 3.57
C GLU A 41 2.75 -7.81 2.55
N LEU A 42 2.86 -8.27 1.30
CA LEU A 42 3.49 -7.51 0.21
C LEU A 42 2.74 -6.21 -0.10
N ALA A 43 1.40 -6.26 -0.13
CA ALA A 43 0.58 -5.08 -0.37
C ALA A 43 0.68 -4.07 0.80
N GLU A 44 0.71 -4.53 2.05
CA GLU A 44 0.95 -3.69 3.22
C GLU A 44 2.32 -3.00 3.15
N ARG A 45 3.37 -3.73 2.81
CA ARG A 45 4.72 -3.16 2.62
C ARG A 45 4.75 -2.11 1.54
N LEU A 46 4.15 -2.37 0.37
CA LEU A 46 4.10 -1.38 -0.71
C LEU A 46 3.26 -0.15 -0.33
N ALA A 47 2.21 -0.31 0.47
CA ALA A 47 1.43 0.81 1.00
C ALA A 47 2.23 1.64 2.03
N PHE A 48 2.98 0.97 2.91
CA PHE A 48 3.93 1.60 3.82
C PHE A 48 5.00 2.39 3.07
N MET A 49 5.66 1.78 2.09
CA MET A 49 6.66 2.47 1.27
C MET A 49 6.07 3.69 0.55
N ALA A 50 4.85 3.57 0.04
CA ALA A 50 4.17 4.69 -0.63
C ALA A 50 3.90 5.86 0.31
N GLY A 51 3.65 5.61 1.60
CA GLY A 51 3.45 6.67 2.57
C GLY A 51 4.70 7.52 2.75
N HIS A 52 5.85 6.89 2.97
CA HIS A 52 7.13 7.60 3.07
C HIS A 52 7.45 8.39 1.80
N VAL A 53 7.26 7.77 0.63
CA VAL A 53 7.51 8.44 -0.65
C VAL A 53 6.62 9.67 -0.83
N GLU A 54 5.32 9.56 -0.53
CA GLU A 54 4.39 10.70 -0.59
C GLU A 54 4.85 11.83 0.35
N ALA A 55 5.27 11.51 1.59
CA ALA A 55 5.78 12.50 2.53
C ALA A 55 7.04 13.22 2.01
N GLY A 56 8.02 12.45 1.53
CA GLY A 56 9.27 13.00 0.99
C GLY A 56 9.06 13.93 -0.20
N ILE A 57 8.18 13.52 -1.12
CA ILE A 57 7.86 14.30 -2.31
C ILE A 57 7.08 15.57 -1.95
N ALA A 58 6.12 15.49 -1.03
CA ALA A 58 5.36 16.65 -0.60
C ALA A 58 6.25 17.70 0.09
N LEU A 59 7.18 17.26 0.94
CA LEU A 59 8.17 18.15 1.56
C LEU A 59 9.05 18.82 0.52
N TYR A 60 9.57 18.06 -0.44
CA TYR A 60 10.34 18.63 -1.54
C TYR A 60 9.54 19.69 -2.32
N ARG A 61 8.30 19.39 -2.70
CA ARG A 61 7.41 20.31 -3.44
C ARG A 61 7.05 21.55 -2.60
N ALA A 62 7.13 21.47 -1.27
CA ALA A 62 6.98 22.59 -0.35
C ALA A 62 8.27 23.41 -0.14
N GLY A 63 9.39 23.01 -0.77
CA GLY A 63 10.69 23.67 -0.63
C GLY A 63 11.58 23.09 0.48
N GLU A 64 11.12 22.03 1.16
CA GLU A 64 11.80 21.37 2.28
C GLU A 64 12.55 20.11 1.83
N GLY A 65 13.26 20.19 0.68
CA GLY A 65 13.98 19.06 0.07
C GLY A 65 14.89 18.27 1.04
N PRO A 66 15.72 18.93 1.87
CA PRO A 66 16.55 18.24 2.87
C PRO A 66 15.76 17.43 3.89
N ALA A 67 14.54 17.85 4.25
CA ALA A 67 13.64 17.08 5.12
C ALA A 67 12.95 15.93 4.34
N GLY A 68 12.73 16.10 3.04
CA GLY A 68 12.12 15.09 2.18
C GLY A 68 13.04 13.91 1.81
N GLY A 69 14.35 14.14 1.73
CA GLY A 69 15.34 13.14 1.31
C GLY A 69 15.33 11.84 2.14
N PRO A 70 15.38 11.90 3.48
CA PRO A 70 15.38 10.70 4.33
C PRO A 70 14.18 9.78 4.14
N HIS A 71 13.00 10.36 3.87
CA HIS A 71 11.77 9.59 3.63
C HIS A 71 11.86 8.67 2.42
N LEU A 72 12.62 9.04 1.39
CA LEU A 72 12.81 8.14 0.24
C LEU A 72 13.74 6.96 0.56
N LEU A 73 14.44 7.00 1.69
CA LEU A 73 15.33 5.94 2.14
C LEU A 73 14.70 4.98 3.14
N HIS A 74 13.68 5.39 3.90
CA HIS A 74 12.97 4.49 4.81
C HIS A 74 12.48 3.21 4.09
N PRO A 75 11.86 3.29 2.90
CA PRO A 75 11.50 2.13 2.08
C PRO A 75 12.66 1.24 1.60
N VAL A 76 13.89 1.75 1.55
CA VAL A 76 15.03 1.08 0.90
C VAL A 76 16.17 0.68 1.83
N SER A 77 16.19 1.16 3.08
CA SER A 77 17.28 0.89 4.02
C SER A 77 17.35 -0.58 4.43
N GLU A 78 18.52 -1.21 4.28
CA GLU A 78 18.79 -2.61 4.71
C GLU A 78 18.58 -2.84 6.22
N SER A 79 18.49 -1.77 7.01
CA SER A 79 18.18 -1.85 8.45
C SER A 79 16.78 -2.42 8.71
N TYR A 80 15.93 -2.43 7.69
CA TYR A 80 14.57 -2.95 7.72
C TYR A 80 14.41 -4.09 6.71
N ALA A 81 15.27 -5.11 6.78
CA ALA A 81 15.21 -6.27 5.89
C ALA A 81 13.81 -6.94 5.86
N GLU A 82 13.12 -6.90 7.00
CA GLU A 82 11.72 -7.35 7.12
C GLU A 82 10.73 -6.48 6.37
N GLU A 83 11.04 -5.27 5.92
CA GLU A 83 10.15 -4.44 5.08
C GLU A 83 10.40 -4.69 3.59
N ARG A 84 11.62 -5.12 3.22
CA ARG A 84 12.03 -5.42 1.83
C ARG A 84 11.73 -6.84 1.35
N GLU A 85 11.35 -7.75 2.25
CA GLU A 85 11.01 -9.13 1.90
C GLU A 85 9.94 -9.18 0.78
N GLY A 86 10.18 -10.00 -0.24
CA GLY A 86 9.27 -10.17 -1.38
C GLY A 86 9.35 -9.08 -2.45
N LEU A 87 9.90 -7.89 -2.18
CA LEU A 87 10.02 -6.80 -3.15
C LEU A 87 10.97 -7.15 -4.30
N ASP A 88 12.12 -7.74 -4.00
CA ASP A 88 13.09 -8.13 -5.03
C ASP A 88 12.50 -9.18 -6.00
N ALA A 89 11.60 -10.04 -5.50
CA ALA A 89 10.93 -11.07 -6.30
C ALA A 89 9.95 -10.48 -7.33
N ILE A 90 9.47 -9.24 -7.10
CA ILE A 90 8.63 -8.49 -8.03
C ILE A 90 9.41 -7.42 -8.81
N GLY A 91 10.75 -7.43 -8.71
CA GLY A 91 11.63 -6.55 -9.48
C GLY A 91 11.80 -5.14 -8.90
N PHE A 92 11.68 -4.99 -7.58
CA PHE A 92 12.00 -3.74 -6.90
C PHE A 92 13.47 -3.33 -7.11
N ASP A 93 13.69 -2.06 -7.44
CA ASP A 93 15.02 -1.47 -7.59
C ASP A 93 15.14 -0.27 -6.63
N PRO A 94 16.06 -0.31 -5.64
CA PRO A 94 16.25 0.80 -4.71
C PRO A 94 17.01 1.97 -5.34
N ALA A 95 17.75 1.78 -6.43
CA ALA A 95 18.68 2.78 -6.96
C ALA A 95 18.00 4.12 -7.36
N PRO A 96 16.80 4.14 -7.97
CA PRO A 96 16.08 5.38 -8.21
C PRO A 96 15.75 6.15 -6.93
N PHE A 97 15.36 5.46 -5.86
CA PHE A 97 15.01 6.09 -4.58
C PHE A 97 16.24 6.72 -3.92
N GLU A 98 17.37 5.99 -3.90
CA GLU A 98 18.65 6.48 -3.38
C GLU A 98 19.15 7.71 -4.16
N ALA A 99 19.06 7.66 -5.49
CA ALA A 99 19.48 8.77 -6.34
C ALA A 99 18.64 10.04 -6.12
N VAL A 100 17.33 9.86 -5.99
CA VAL A 100 16.41 10.97 -5.75
C VAL A 100 16.59 11.54 -4.34
N SER A 101 16.73 10.68 -3.31
CA SER A 101 17.04 11.10 -1.94
C SER A 101 18.29 11.99 -1.91
N ALA A 102 19.39 11.53 -2.52
CA ALA A 102 20.64 12.30 -2.59
C ALA A 102 20.48 13.63 -3.36
N ALA A 103 19.61 13.67 -4.37
CA ALA A 103 19.31 14.89 -5.12
C ALA A 103 18.50 15.91 -4.29
N LEU A 104 17.55 15.44 -3.49
CA LEU A 104 16.75 16.23 -2.55
C LEU A 104 17.63 16.86 -1.46
N GLU A 105 18.49 16.05 -0.84
CA GLU A 105 19.45 16.50 0.16
C GLU A 105 20.44 17.53 -0.41
N ALA A 106 20.89 17.34 -1.65
CA ALA A 106 21.78 18.26 -2.35
C ALA A 106 21.08 19.54 -2.84
N GLY A 107 19.76 19.66 -2.70
CA GLY A 107 18.99 20.83 -3.13
C GLY A 107 19.07 21.08 -4.64
N LYS A 108 19.10 20.02 -5.45
CA LYS A 108 19.13 20.17 -6.92
C LYS A 108 17.87 20.88 -7.43
N PRO A 109 17.93 21.57 -8.59
CA PRO A 109 16.78 22.30 -9.11
C PRO A 109 15.65 21.36 -9.56
N ALA A 110 14.42 21.88 -9.52
CA ALA A 110 13.23 21.12 -9.90
C ALA A 110 13.25 20.56 -11.33
N SER A 111 13.90 21.25 -12.26
CA SER A 111 14.08 20.74 -13.62
C SER A 111 14.86 19.43 -13.70
N GLU A 112 15.69 19.13 -12.70
CA GLU A 112 16.48 17.90 -12.62
C GLU A 112 15.79 16.81 -11.78
N ILE A 113 15.10 17.21 -10.71
CA ILE A 113 14.52 16.29 -9.72
C ILE A 113 13.10 15.83 -10.10
N GLU A 114 12.22 16.74 -10.56
CA GLU A 114 10.80 16.42 -10.78
C GLU A 114 10.56 15.23 -11.72
N PRO A 115 11.31 15.06 -12.83
CA PRO A 115 11.15 13.86 -13.65
C PRO A 115 11.44 12.56 -12.90
N GLN A 116 12.42 12.58 -11.98
CA GLN A 116 12.82 11.41 -11.21
C GLN A 116 11.81 11.11 -10.09
N LEU A 117 11.27 12.15 -9.43
CA LEU A 117 10.18 11.97 -8.47
C LEU A 117 8.95 11.35 -9.13
N ALA A 118 8.56 11.85 -10.30
CA ALA A 118 7.43 11.32 -11.05
C ALA A 118 7.66 9.86 -11.49
N GLU A 119 8.89 9.49 -11.84
CA GLU A 119 9.25 8.11 -12.17
C GLU A 119 9.13 7.19 -10.93
N VAL A 120 9.64 7.63 -9.78
CA VAL A 120 9.52 6.88 -8.51
C VAL A 120 8.06 6.71 -8.11
N GLU A 121 7.24 7.77 -8.16
CA GLU A 121 5.79 7.72 -7.90
C GLU A 121 5.09 6.72 -8.82
N ALA A 122 5.36 6.80 -10.13
CA ALA A 122 4.74 5.94 -11.12
C ALA A 122 5.13 4.47 -10.97
N ASN A 123 6.41 4.19 -10.70
CA ASN A 123 6.91 2.84 -10.48
C ASN A 123 6.26 2.21 -9.24
N LEU A 124 6.18 2.96 -8.13
CA LEU A 124 5.59 2.46 -6.90
C LEU A 124 4.07 2.26 -7.03
N ALA A 125 3.36 3.19 -7.69
CA ALA A 125 1.94 3.03 -7.99
C ALA A 125 1.67 1.78 -8.85
N LYS A 126 2.53 1.52 -9.85
CA LYS A 126 2.46 0.32 -10.66
C LYS A 126 2.68 -0.96 -9.83
N MET A 127 3.72 -1.00 -9.00
CA MET A 127 4.00 -2.17 -8.14
C MET A 127 2.83 -2.45 -7.19
N ARG A 128 2.24 -1.41 -6.58
CA ARG A 128 1.03 -1.54 -5.76
C ARG A 128 -0.13 -2.13 -6.54
N SER A 129 -0.40 -1.61 -7.74
CA SER A 129 -1.48 -2.13 -8.58
C SER A 129 -1.25 -3.59 -8.99
N GLU A 130 0.00 -4.02 -9.19
CA GLU A 130 0.35 -5.39 -9.56
C GLU A 130 0.32 -6.35 -8.36
N ALA A 131 0.72 -5.89 -7.18
CA ALA A 131 0.61 -6.64 -5.92
C ALA A 131 -0.85 -6.78 -5.45
N GLY A 132 -1.70 -5.82 -5.80
CA GLY A 132 -3.08 -5.76 -5.36
C GLY A 132 -3.18 -5.43 -3.88
N GLY A 133 -4.08 -6.12 -3.18
CA GLY A 133 -4.42 -5.88 -1.79
C GLY A 133 -5.81 -5.26 -1.65
N ASP A 134 -6.53 -5.68 -0.62
CA ASP A 134 -7.86 -5.18 -0.33
C ASP A 134 -7.78 -3.84 0.41
N PRO A 135 -8.34 -2.74 -0.12
CA PRO A 135 -8.44 -1.47 0.61
C PRO A 135 -9.06 -1.62 2.01
N ALA A 136 -9.96 -2.59 2.21
CA ALA A 136 -10.57 -2.88 3.51
C ALA A 136 -9.55 -3.40 4.55
N GLN A 137 -8.42 -3.96 4.11
CA GLN A 137 -7.32 -4.42 4.96
C GLN A 137 -6.19 -3.39 5.06
N LEU A 138 -5.84 -2.75 3.94
CA LEU A 138 -4.72 -1.80 3.88
C LEU A 138 -5.01 -0.50 4.63
N ILE A 139 -6.24 0.02 4.59
CA ILE A 139 -6.58 1.28 5.28
C ILE A 139 -6.45 1.13 6.81
N PRO A 140 -6.98 0.09 7.47
CA PRO A 140 -6.79 -0.12 8.91
C PRO A 140 -5.32 -0.32 9.30
N TYR A 141 -4.54 -1.03 8.48
CA TYR A 141 -3.10 -1.17 8.67
C TYR A 141 -2.42 0.22 8.73
N LEU A 142 -2.68 1.07 7.73
CA LEU A 142 -2.17 2.44 7.70
C LEU A 142 -2.68 3.28 8.87
N MET A 143 -3.93 3.12 9.31
CA MET A 143 -4.45 3.83 10.50
C MET A 143 -3.66 3.48 11.77
N GLY A 144 -3.22 2.22 11.91
CA GLY A 144 -2.34 1.79 13.00
C GLY A 144 -0.98 2.49 12.95
N LEU A 145 -0.37 2.57 11.76
CA LEU A 145 0.90 3.26 11.55
C LEU A 145 0.80 4.77 11.82
N ILE A 146 -0.24 5.43 11.31
CA ILE A 146 -0.49 6.86 11.56
C ILE A 146 -0.56 7.14 13.06
N ALA A 147 -1.32 6.35 13.81
CA ALA A 147 -1.43 6.55 15.26
C ALA A 147 -0.09 6.32 15.98
N LYS A 148 0.71 5.35 15.52
CA LYS A 148 2.04 5.05 16.05
C LYS A 148 3.03 6.19 15.76
N GLU A 149 3.26 6.51 14.50
CA GLU A 149 4.29 7.50 14.12
C GLU A 149 3.90 8.90 14.60
N TYR A 150 2.61 9.27 14.57
CA TYR A 150 2.20 10.57 15.10
C TYR A 150 2.44 10.70 16.62
N ALA A 151 2.28 9.60 17.37
CA ALA A 151 2.54 9.59 18.82
C ALA A 151 4.04 9.67 19.15
N ILE A 152 4.92 9.23 18.24
CA ILE A 152 6.37 9.42 18.35
C ILE A 152 6.73 10.85 17.92
N GLY A 153 6.13 11.32 16.83
CA GLY A 153 6.37 12.63 16.24
C GLY A 153 5.92 13.80 17.13
N VAL A 154 4.85 13.63 17.90
CA VAL A 154 4.29 14.68 18.76
C VAL A 154 4.35 14.28 20.23
N THR A 155 5.16 14.99 21.01
CA THR A 155 5.25 14.83 22.47
C THR A 155 5.12 16.18 23.16
N ASP A 156 4.47 16.20 24.33
CA ASP A 156 4.22 17.42 25.12
C ASP A 156 3.61 18.60 24.34
N GLY A 157 2.78 18.30 23.32
CA GLY A 157 2.10 19.30 22.50
C GLY A 157 2.99 19.98 21.45
N ALA A 158 4.17 19.44 21.16
CA ALA A 158 5.07 19.94 20.14
C ALA A 158 5.55 18.79 19.22
N VAL A 159 5.96 19.13 17.99
CA VAL A 159 6.62 18.17 17.11
C VAL A 159 8.04 17.94 17.63
N SER A 160 8.27 16.79 18.26
CA SER A 160 9.55 16.35 18.81
C SER A 160 10.37 15.52 17.83
N ASP A 161 9.70 14.78 16.95
CA ASP A 161 10.31 14.08 15.83
C ASP A 161 9.58 14.47 14.55
N ALA A 162 10.25 15.26 13.70
CA ALA A 162 9.67 15.74 12.47
C ALA A 162 9.46 14.61 11.45
N GLY A 163 10.35 13.62 11.41
CA GLY A 163 10.26 12.52 10.45
C GLY A 163 9.01 11.69 10.70
N GLU A 164 8.79 11.29 11.96
CA GLU A 164 7.64 10.48 12.35
C GLU A 164 6.30 11.24 12.19
N TYR A 165 6.31 12.55 12.44
CA TYR A 165 5.16 13.43 12.12
C TYR A 165 4.84 13.47 10.61
N GLN A 166 5.89 13.47 9.79
CA GLN A 166 5.79 13.52 8.32
C GLN A 166 5.33 12.20 7.73
N ASP A 167 5.81 11.08 8.26
CA ASP A 167 5.41 9.74 7.85
C ASP A 167 3.93 9.48 8.10
N ALA A 168 3.43 9.88 9.28
CA ALA A 168 2.01 9.81 9.60
C ALA A 168 1.13 10.55 8.57
N TRP A 169 1.58 11.69 8.04
CA TRP A 169 0.85 12.38 6.96
C TRP A 169 0.87 11.59 5.66
N GLY A 170 2.04 11.07 5.28
CA GLY A 170 2.21 10.26 4.08
C GLY A 170 1.29 9.03 4.06
N PHE A 171 1.21 8.31 5.19
CA PHE A 171 0.28 7.19 5.33
C PHE A 171 -1.19 7.62 5.21
N ALA A 172 -1.57 8.78 5.78
CA ALA A 172 -2.94 9.30 5.66
C ALA A 172 -3.31 9.62 4.20
N ARG A 173 -2.36 10.16 3.42
CA ARG A 173 -2.51 10.43 2.00
C ARG A 173 -2.69 9.16 1.17
N VAL A 174 -1.86 8.14 1.41
CA VAL A 174 -1.99 6.85 0.73
C VAL A 174 -3.31 6.16 1.08
N ALA A 175 -3.73 6.19 2.35
CA ALA A 175 -5.04 5.67 2.75
C ALA A 175 -6.18 6.39 2.02
N ARG A 176 -6.07 7.72 1.85
CA ARG A 176 -7.05 8.51 1.08
C ARG A 176 -7.07 8.13 -0.40
N GLN A 177 -5.94 7.82 -1.01
CA GLN A 177 -5.89 7.31 -2.38
C GLN A 177 -6.55 5.92 -2.49
N LEU A 178 -6.21 4.99 -1.60
CA LEU A 178 -6.81 3.65 -1.54
C LEU A 178 -8.33 3.68 -1.39
N SER A 179 -8.87 4.65 -0.65
CA SER A 179 -10.32 4.79 -0.48
C SER A 179 -11.10 5.15 -1.75
N GLU A 180 -10.43 5.55 -2.84
CA GLU A 180 -11.07 5.74 -4.16
C GLU A 180 -11.43 4.40 -4.83
N GLU A 181 -10.79 3.31 -4.41
CA GLU A 181 -11.09 1.95 -4.90
C GLU A 181 -12.35 1.36 -4.26
N ILE A 182 -12.86 1.99 -3.20
CA ILE A 182 -14.08 1.59 -2.50
C ILE A 182 -15.29 2.26 -3.15
N ALA A 183 -16.21 1.45 -3.68
CA ALA A 183 -17.41 1.91 -4.35
C ALA A 183 -18.35 2.71 -3.42
N ALA A 184 -19.12 3.63 -4.01
CA ALA A 184 -20.18 4.36 -3.30
C ALA A 184 -21.39 3.44 -3.02
N PRO A 185 -22.17 3.72 -1.96
CA PRO A 185 -22.05 4.86 -1.03
C PRO A 185 -21.02 4.65 0.08
N ASP A 186 -20.56 3.42 0.28
CA ASP A 186 -19.75 3.01 1.42
C ASP A 186 -18.37 3.70 1.44
N GLY A 187 -17.76 3.88 0.26
CA GLY A 187 -16.53 4.64 0.11
C GLY A 187 -16.66 6.13 0.44
N ASP A 188 -17.84 6.75 0.29
CA ASP A 188 -18.02 8.20 0.55
C ASP A 188 -17.81 8.53 2.02
N ALA A 189 -18.31 7.67 2.92
CA ALA A 189 -18.12 7.83 4.36
C ALA A 189 -16.65 7.69 4.76
N VAL A 190 -15.95 6.70 4.19
CA VAL A 190 -14.52 6.48 4.44
C VAL A 190 -13.69 7.67 3.96
N ARG A 191 -13.95 8.15 2.74
CA ARG A 191 -13.30 9.34 2.16
C ARG A 191 -13.48 10.57 3.03
N ALA A 192 -14.71 10.82 3.52
CA ALA A 192 -14.99 11.97 4.38
C ALA A 192 -14.20 11.94 5.70
N GLU A 193 -14.08 10.77 6.34
CA GLU A 193 -13.30 10.64 7.58
C GLU A 193 -11.79 10.76 7.35
N LEU A 194 -11.28 10.31 6.19
CA LEU A 194 -9.88 10.48 5.78
C LEU A 194 -9.57 11.95 5.42
N ASP A 195 -10.49 12.65 4.77
CA ASP A 195 -10.36 14.09 4.51
C ASP A 195 -10.33 14.88 5.82
N ALA A 196 -11.15 14.50 6.80
CA ALA A 196 -11.13 15.08 8.14
C ALA A 196 -9.84 14.74 8.92
N LEU A 197 -9.26 13.56 8.70
CA LEU A 197 -7.94 13.19 9.25
C LEU A 197 -6.84 14.08 8.66
N LEU A 198 -6.78 14.20 7.33
CA LEU A 198 -5.79 15.03 6.64
C LEU A 198 -5.89 16.52 7.04
N ALA A 199 -7.10 17.01 7.33
CA ALA A 199 -7.30 18.38 7.80
C ALA A 199 -6.70 18.67 9.19
N LEU A 200 -6.20 17.65 9.92
CA LEU A 200 -5.44 17.86 11.15
C LEU A 200 -4.00 18.33 10.90
N TRP A 201 -3.51 18.21 9.66
CA TRP A 201 -2.30 18.89 9.21
C TRP A 201 -2.68 20.25 8.58
N PRO A 202 -2.03 21.35 8.98
CA PRO A 202 -2.47 22.69 8.58
C PRO A 202 -2.17 23.03 7.12
N ASP A 203 -1.16 22.39 6.54
CA ASP A 203 -0.68 22.66 5.18
C ASP A 203 -0.82 21.42 4.28
N ALA A 204 -0.73 21.65 2.97
CA ALA A 204 -0.77 20.58 1.96
C ALA A 204 0.49 19.70 1.94
N ALA A 205 1.47 19.99 2.80
CA ALA A 205 2.68 19.20 3.01
C ALA A 205 2.92 19.10 4.52
N PRO A 206 3.61 18.05 5.00
CA PRO A 206 3.78 17.82 6.43
C PRO A 206 4.93 18.64 7.05
N VAL A 207 4.93 19.96 6.82
CA VAL A 207 5.85 20.86 7.50
C VAL A 207 5.41 20.98 8.97
N PRO A 208 6.27 20.67 9.95
CA PRO A 208 5.91 20.75 11.36
C PRO A 208 5.37 22.13 11.76
N PRO A 209 4.12 22.23 12.23
CA PRO A 209 3.58 23.51 12.69
C PRO A 209 4.03 23.81 14.13
N SER A 210 3.87 25.07 14.53
CA SER A 210 4.13 25.48 15.92
C SER A 210 3.11 24.93 16.93
N ASP A 211 1.91 24.56 16.46
CA ASP A 211 0.80 24.04 17.27
C ASP A 211 0.19 22.83 16.53
N PRO A 212 0.81 21.63 16.63
CA PRO A 212 0.29 20.43 15.99
C PRO A 212 -1.01 19.97 16.66
N ALA A 213 -1.86 19.25 15.90
CA ALA A 213 -3.00 18.58 16.49
C ALA A 213 -2.55 17.62 17.61
N SER A 214 -3.38 17.45 18.64
CA SER A 214 -3.04 16.53 19.74
C SER A 214 -3.00 15.07 19.23
N VAL A 215 -2.14 14.24 19.81
CA VAL A 215 -2.11 12.78 19.54
C VAL A 215 -3.51 12.16 19.65
N SER A 216 -4.29 12.53 20.68
CA SER A 216 -5.65 12.02 20.84
C SER A 216 -6.58 12.40 19.69
N ALA A 217 -6.42 13.59 19.09
CA ALA A 217 -7.24 14.01 17.95
C ALA A 217 -6.97 13.12 16.74
N VAL A 218 -5.70 12.87 16.42
CA VAL A 218 -5.29 11.98 15.33
C VAL A 218 -5.75 10.55 15.59
N THR A 219 -5.46 9.97 16.76
CA THR A 219 -5.88 8.61 17.10
C THR A 219 -7.41 8.44 17.04
N ASN A 220 -8.18 9.39 17.57
CA ASN A 220 -9.64 9.34 17.52
C ASN A 220 -10.17 9.43 16.09
N GLN A 221 -9.54 10.24 15.25
CA GLN A 221 -9.96 10.39 13.86
C GLN A 221 -9.58 9.15 13.03
N SER A 222 -8.41 8.55 13.24
CA SER A 222 -8.05 7.24 12.67
C SER A 222 -9.04 6.15 13.06
N ALA A 223 -9.50 6.14 14.32
CA ALA A 223 -10.52 5.18 14.77
C ALA A 223 -11.87 5.38 14.07
N LYS A 224 -12.26 6.62 13.73
CA LYS A 224 -13.47 6.89 12.93
C LYS A 224 -13.34 6.38 11.50
N VAL A 225 -12.17 6.50 10.88
CA VAL A 225 -11.90 5.92 9.56
C VAL A 225 -12.13 4.41 9.59
N THR A 226 -11.51 3.71 10.54
CA THR A 226 -11.69 2.26 10.70
C THR A 226 -13.16 1.89 10.98
N ALA A 227 -13.87 2.69 11.78
CA ALA A 227 -15.28 2.46 12.06
C ALA A 227 -16.20 2.72 10.85
N ALA A 228 -15.87 3.69 9.99
CA ALA A 228 -16.59 3.92 8.74
C ALA A 228 -16.38 2.76 7.78
N LEU A 229 -15.15 2.25 7.67
CA LEU A 229 -14.81 1.11 6.84
C LEU A 229 -15.48 -0.19 7.31
N ALA A 230 -15.55 -0.42 8.63
CA ALA A 230 -16.26 -1.58 9.17
C ALA A 230 -17.77 -1.57 8.86
N LYS A 231 -18.37 -0.38 8.72
CA LYS A 231 -19.79 -0.25 8.30
C LYS A 231 -19.97 -0.43 6.80
N ALA A 232 -18.96 -0.06 6.01
CA ALA A 232 -18.92 -0.21 4.56
C ALA A 232 -18.91 -1.68 4.10
N GLY A 233 -18.35 -2.58 4.90
CA GLY A 233 -18.34 -4.03 4.63
C GLY A 233 -19.39 -4.85 5.37
N ALA A 234 -20.32 -4.20 6.09
CA ALA A 234 -21.35 -4.85 6.92
C ALA A 234 -22.72 -4.92 6.23
#